data_AF-A0A3N4I2K4-F1
#
_entry.id   AF-A0A3N4I2K4-F1
#
_cell.length_a   1.000
_cell.length_b   1.000
_cell.length_c   1.000
_cell.angle_alpha   90.00
_cell.angle_beta   90.00
_cell.angle_gamma   90.00
#
_symmetry.space_group_name_H-M   'P 1'
#
loop_
_entity.id
_entity.type
_entity.pdbx_description
1 polymer ?
#
loop_
_entity_poly.entity_id
_entity_poly.type
_entity_poly.pdbx_seq_one_letter_code
_entity_poly.pdbx_strand_id
1 'polypeptide(L)'
;MPTFLDLPFEMRIEIFAQLNTSNDAKSFRVVDRINYQIFTPNLYKKHGFLSANELQILATFGRSKLTRDMTVNLFYSMLQRTMIEKEEIPSGSSKVPRETTVRRTLRNANGTENEKHRALELLKRVSTDSTEAWKPFWYGVESFKPCEQLLRELLENPKSCCNTDSYRTLSAFYELVFAYTEQDVDFRVSTLFAWARFVVRSTFNHWYGPERRKFQKSSRRIPTSVRQSDKPFLSIHGGALIPSEDCSDALDSLRDMISFMKAVKSLYTLCSQQRKRKLQI
;
A
#
# COMPACT_ATOMS: atom_id res chain seq x y z
N MET A 1 -38.87 -25.58 -11.93
CA MET A 1 -37.67 -25.34 -12.76
C MET A 1 -36.45 -25.60 -11.88
N PRO A 2 -35.48 -26.41 -12.33
CA PRO A 2 -34.23 -26.56 -11.60
C PRO A 2 -33.47 -25.22 -11.60
N THR A 3 -33.02 -24.82 -10.43
CA THR A 3 -32.22 -23.62 -10.22
C THR A 3 -30.76 -24.00 -10.00
N PHE A 4 -29.84 -23.03 -10.08
CA PHE A 4 -28.44 -23.26 -9.73
C PHE A 4 -28.27 -23.79 -8.28
N LEU A 5 -29.23 -23.47 -7.40
CA LEU A 5 -29.25 -23.97 -6.03
C LEU A 5 -29.42 -25.49 -5.95
N ASP A 6 -30.04 -26.09 -6.96
CA ASP A 6 -30.35 -27.52 -7.02
C ASP A 6 -29.19 -28.35 -7.60
N LEU A 7 -28.11 -27.70 -8.05
CA LEU A 7 -26.94 -28.41 -8.58
C LEU A 7 -26.15 -29.10 -7.45
N PRO A 8 -25.78 -30.38 -7.63
CA PRO A 8 -24.85 -31.09 -6.77
C PRO A 8 -23.50 -30.37 -6.64
N PHE A 9 -22.81 -30.65 -5.54
CA PHE A 9 -21.51 -30.08 -5.20
C PHE A 9 -20.49 -30.21 -6.34
N GLU A 10 -20.42 -31.38 -6.97
CA GLU A 10 -19.47 -31.71 -8.02
C GLU A 10 -19.67 -30.83 -9.25
N MET A 11 -20.93 -30.63 -9.67
CA MET A 11 -21.26 -29.78 -10.81
C MET A 11 -20.88 -28.32 -10.54
N ARG A 12 -21.08 -27.84 -9.31
CA ARG A 12 -20.69 -26.47 -8.93
C ARG A 12 -19.18 -26.26 -8.97
N ILE A 13 -18.40 -27.26 -8.54
CA ILE A 13 -16.94 -27.22 -8.65
C ILE A 13 -16.51 -27.22 -10.12
N GLU A 14 -17.14 -28.02 -10.96
CA GLU A 14 -16.81 -28.06 -12.38
C GLU A 14 -17.11 -26.72 -13.07
N ILE A 15 -18.25 -26.09 -12.75
CA ILE A 15 -18.57 -24.73 -13.23
C ILE A 15 -17.55 -23.71 -12.71
N PHE A 16 -17.15 -23.80 -11.44
CA PHE A 16 -16.13 -22.92 -10.86
C PHE A 16 -14.77 -23.08 -11.55
N ALA A 17 -14.39 -24.31 -11.92
CA ALA A 17 -13.15 -24.60 -12.62
C ALA A 17 -13.08 -24.00 -14.04
N GLN A 18 -14.24 -23.77 -14.65
CA GLN A 18 -14.37 -23.19 -15.99
C GLN A 18 -14.35 -21.65 -16.00
N LEU A 19 -14.28 -21.00 -14.83
CA LEU A 19 -14.22 -19.55 -14.75
C LEU A 19 -12.86 -19.03 -15.28
N ASN A 20 -12.90 -17.89 -15.97
CA ASN A 20 -11.70 -17.35 -16.65
C ASN A 20 -10.85 -16.45 -15.76
N THR A 21 -11.46 -15.82 -14.74
CA THR A 21 -10.78 -14.81 -13.92
C THR A 21 -11.05 -14.97 -12.44
N SER A 22 -10.10 -14.51 -11.62
CA SER A 22 -10.26 -14.50 -10.16
C SER A 22 -11.38 -13.59 -9.69
N ASN A 23 -11.75 -12.58 -10.48
CA ASN A 23 -12.90 -11.73 -10.21
C ASN A 23 -14.22 -12.48 -10.42
N ASP A 24 -14.32 -13.27 -11.48
CA ASP A 24 -15.50 -14.13 -11.71
C ASP A 24 -15.61 -15.18 -10.62
N ALA A 25 -14.49 -15.82 -10.24
CA ALA A 25 -14.43 -16.75 -9.12
C ALA A 25 -14.88 -16.09 -7.80
N LYS A 26 -14.47 -14.84 -7.54
CA LYS A 26 -14.91 -14.07 -6.36
C LYS A 26 -16.40 -13.78 -6.40
N SER A 27 -16.92 -13.31 -7.54
CA SER A 27 -18.34 -13.03 -7.74
C SER A 27 -19.19 -14.29 -7.58
N PHE A 28 -18.75 -15.39 -8.20
CA PHE A 28 -19.42 -16.68 -8.13
C PHE A 28 -19.54 -17.22 -6.70
N ARG A 29 -18.48 -17.03 -5.89
CA ARG A 29 -18.50 -17.41 -4.48
C ARG A 29 -19.53 -16.66 -3.65
N VAL A 30 -19.83 -15.41 -3.99
CA VAL A 30 -20.78 -14.57 -3.21
C VAL A 30 -22.22 -14.65 -3.72
N VAL A 31 -22.49 -15.44 -4.77
CA VAL A 31 -23.85 -15.64 -5.31
C VAL A 31 -24.79 -16.23 -4.26
N ASP A 32 -24.33 -17.23 -3.51
CA ASP A 32 -25.13 -17.88 -2.47
C ASP A 32 -24.28 -18.39 -1.29
N ARG A 33 -24.95 -18.77 -0.20
CA ARG A 33 -24.30 -19.24 1.03
C ARG A 33 -23.57 -20.58 0.84
N ILE A 34 -24.08 -21.45 -0.04
CA ILE A 34 -23.52 -22.78 -0.31
C ILE A 34 -22.18 -22.62 -1.06
N ASN A 35 -22.16 -21.81 -2.12
CA ASN A 35 -20.97 -21.41 -2.84
C ASN A 35 -19.92 -20.80 -1.91
N TYR A 36 -20.33 -19.95 -0.98
CA TYR A 36 -19.41 -19.36 -0.01
C TYR A 36 -18.68 -20.40 0.85
N GLN A 37 -19.38 -21.49 1.22
CA GLN A 37 -18.86 -22.61 1.99
C GLN A 37 -18.00 -23.56 1.15
N ILE A 38 -18.41 -23.85 -0.09
CA ILE A 38 -17.72 -24.77 -1.00
C ILE A 38 -16.38 -24.18 -1.49
N PHE A 39 -16.38 -22.92 -1.91
CA PHE A 39 -15.21 -22.29 -2.55
C PHE A 39 -14.21 -21.76 -1.54
N THR A 40 -13.48 -22.69 -0.93
CA THR A 40 -12.42 -22.41 0.04
C THR A 40 -11.16 -21.82 -0.62
N PRO A 41 -10.27 -21.15 0.14
CA PRO A 41 -8.99 -20.67 -0.39
C PRO A 41 -8.13 -21.75 -1.07
N ASN A 42 -8.24 -23.01 -0.62
CA ASN A 42 -7.53 -24.13 -1.23
C ASN A 42 -8.06 -24.44 -2.64
N LEU A 43 -9.38 -24.32 -2.85
CA LEU A 43 -9.99 -24.55 -4.15
C LEU A 43 -9.66 -23.42 -5.14
N TYR A 44 -9.62 -22.17 -4.69
CA TYR A 44 -9.09 -21.06 -5.50
C TYR A 44 -7.67 -21.38 -5.99
N LYS A 45 -6.78 -21.75 -5.07
CA LYS A 45 -5.40 -22.08 -5.41
C LYS A 45 -5.30 -23.27 -6.37
N LYS A 46 -6.13 -24.30 -6.19
CA LYS A 46 -6.17 -25.49 -7.06
C LYS A 46 -6.46 -25.12 -8.51
N HIS A 47 -7.36 -24.17 -8.74
CA HIS A 47 -7.74 -23.70 -10.08
C HIS A 47 -6.93 -22.49 -10.54
N GLY A 48 -5.86 -22.14 -9.82
CA GLY A 48 -4.99 -21.04 -10.20
C GLY A 48 -5.60 -19.65 -10.04
N PHE A 49 -6.66 -19.49 -9.24
CA PHE A 49 -7.22 -18.17 -8.93
C PHE A 49 -6.51 -17.50 -7.75
N LEU A 50 -6.38 -16.18 -7.83
CA LEU A 50 -6.02 -15.31 -6.73
C LEU A 50 -7.13 -15.25 -5.68
N SER A 51 -6.72 -15.30 -4.41
CA SER A 51 -7.64 -15.09 -3.29
C SER A 51 -8.16 -13.65 -3.22
N ALA A 52 -9.28 -13.45 -2.50
CA ALA A 52 -9.85 -12.12 -2.32
C ALA A 52 -8.88 -11.10 -1.70
N ASN A 53 -8.03 -11.55 -0.77
CA ASN A 53 -6.99 -10.71 -0.16
C ASN A 53 -5.91 -10.31 -1.18
N GLU A 54 -5.47 -11.26 -2.02
CA GLU A 54 -4.48 -11.00 -3.07
C GLU A 54 -4.98 -9.99 -4.11
N LEU A 55 -6.25 -10.12 -4.54
CA LEU A 55 -6.90 -9.15 -5.40
C LEU A 55 -6.99 -7.77 -4.75
N GLN A 56 -7.32 -7.71 -3.46
CA GLN A 56 -7.41 -6.45 -2.71
C GLN A 56 -6.05 -5.74 -2.59
N ILE A 57 -4.97 -6.49 -2.37
CA ILE A 57 -3.61 -5.95 -2.36
C ILE A 57 -3.28 -5.28 -3.70
N LEU A 58 -3.47 -6.00 -4.81
CA LEU A 58 -3.20 -5.49 -6.16
C LEU A 58 -4.07 -4.26 -6.49
N ALA A 59 -5.36 -4.33 -6.18
CA ALA A 59 -6.29 -3.23 -6.39
C ALA A 59 -5.86 -1.97 -5.61
N THR A 60 -5.41 -2.12 -4.37
CA THR A 60 -4.98 -0.98 -3.53
C THR A 60 -3.72 -0.32 -4.08
N PHE A 61 -2.73 -1.10 -4.49
CA PHE A 61 -1.49 -0.60 -5.09
C PHE A 61 -1.71 0.10 -6.44
N GLY A 62 -2.76 -0.25 -7.18
CA GLY A 62 -3.12 0.38 -8.45
C GLY A 62 -4.22 1.46 -8.36
N ARG A 63 -4.83 1.67 -7.18
CA ARG A 63 -6.08 2.43 -7.02
C ARG A 63 -5.98 3.89 -7.46
N SER A 64 -4.95 4.59 -7.02
CA SER A 64 -4.77 6.01 -7.30
C SER A 64 -3.37 6.28 -7.85
N LYS A 65 -3.19 7.46 -8.46
CA LYS A 65 -1.86 7.89 -8.93
C LYS A 65 -0.86 7.89 -7.76
N LEU A 66 -1.28 8.38 -6.60
CA LEU A 66 -0.47 8.44 -5.39
C LEU A 66 -0.05 7.04 -4.92
N THR A 67 -1.00 6.11 -4.76
CA THR A 67 -0.66 4.75 -4.30
C THR A 67 0.20 4.02 -5.32
N ARG A 68 -0.05 4.20 -6.61
CA ARG A 68 0.78 3.64 -7.68
C ARG A 68 2.21 4.17 -7.64
N ASP A 69 2.39 5.47 -7.49
CA ASP A 69 3.72 6.09 -7.44
C ASP A 69 4.49 5.63 -6.18
N MET A 70 3.82 5.55 -5.02
CA MET A 70 4.41 4.98 -3.80
C MET A 70 4.77 3.50 -3.96
N THR A 71 3.90 2.70 -4.58
CA THR A 71 4.16 1.28 -4.85
C THR A 71 5.38 1.12 -5.75
N VAL A 72 5.45 1.88 -6.85
CA VAL A 72 6.61 1.86 -7.75
C VAL A 72 7.86 2.24 -6.99
N ASN A 73 7.84 3.34 -6.22
CA ASN A 73 9.01 3.78 -5.46
C ASN A 73 9.48 2.72 -4.45
N LEU A 74 8.56 2.12 -3.70
CA LEU A 74 8.87 1.07 -2.73
C LEU A 74 9.54 -0.14 -3.39
N PHE A 75 8.85 -0.78 -4.34
CA PHE A 75 9.31 -2.05 -4.90
C PHE A 75 10.46 -1.88 -5.88
N TYR A 76 10.57 -0.72 -6.54
CA TYR A 76 11.75 -0.41 -7.33
C TYR A 76 12.98 -0.23 -6.44
N SER A 77 12.88 0.54 -5.35
CA SER A 77 13.99 0.72 -4.42
C SER A 77 14.44 -0.61 -3.80
N MET A 78 13.50 -1.48 -3.42
CA MET A 78 13.83 -2.82 -2.92
C MET A 78 14.48 -3.69 -4.00
N LEU A 79 13.92 -3.73 -5.21
CA LEU A 79 14.47 -4.52 -6.32
C LEU A 79 15.88 -4.10 -6.70
N GLN A 80 16.13 -2.79 -6.84
CA GLN A 80 17.48 -2.29 -7.13
C GLN A 80 18.50 -2.75 -6.09
N ARG A 81 18.11 -2.78 -4.82
CA ARG A 81 18.99 -3.22 -3.73
C ARG A 81 19.30 -4.70 -3.82
N THR A 82 18.28 -5.54 -4.05
CA THR A 82 18.49 -6.98 -4.25
C THR A 82 19.41 -7.29 -5.43
N MET A 83 19.36 -6.49 -6.51
CA MET A 83 20.26 -6.64 -7.65
C MET A 83 21.70 -6.22 -7.34
N ILE A 84 21.88 -5.15 -6.56
CA ILE A 84 23.21 -4.71 -6.09
C ILE A 84 23.85 -5.78 -5.21
N GLU A 85 23.10 -6.35 -4.26
CA GLU A 85 23.61 -7.36 -3.32
C GLU A 85 24.02 -8.67 -4.00
N LYS A 86 23.34 -9.04 -5.09
CA LYS A 86 23.63 -10.29 -5.83
C LYS A 86 24.77 -10.15 -6.84
N GLU A 87 25.40 -8.98 -6.96
CA GLU A 87 26.40 -8.67 -8.00
C GLU A 87 25.91 -8.96 -9.44
N GLU A 88 24.59 -9.09 -9.64
CA GLU A 88 23.97 -9.43 -10.93
C GLU A 88 23.89 -8.23 -11.87
N ILE A 89 24.48 -7.09 -11.52
CA ILE A 89 24.50 -5.90 -12.38
C ILE A 89 25.52 -6.15 -13.49
N PRO A 90 25.11 -6.37 -14.75
CA PRO A 90 26.06 -6.54 -15.83
C PRO A 90 26.84 -5.24 -15.97
N SER A 91 28.17 -5.32 -15.87
CA SER A 91 29.12 -4.21 -15.85
C SER A 91 29.10 -3.28 -17.08
N GLY A 92 28.14 -3.45 -17.99
CA GLY A 92 28.00 -2.67 -19.23
C GLY A 92 26.60 -2.10 -19.52
N SER A 93 25.55 -2.40 -18.74
CA SER A 93 24.20 -1.84 -18.99
C SER A 93 23.75 -0.95 -17.83
N SER A 94 24.18 0.32 -17.84
CA SER A 94 23.93 1.31 -16.78
C SER A 94 22.46 1.71 -16.57
N LYS A 95 21.50 1.00 -17.16
CA LYS A 95 20.07 1.29 -17.04
C LYS A 95 19.26 -0.01 -17.06
N VAL A 96 19.17 -0.70 -15.91
CA VAL A 96 17.92 -1.43 -15.64
C VAL A 96 16.83 -0.36 -15.71
N PRO A 97 15.96 -0.34 -16.73
CA PRO A 97 15.12 0.83 -16.95
C PRO A 97 14.21 0.97 -15.74
N ARG A 98 14.40 2.08 -15.02
CA ARG A 98 13.79 2.42 -13.74
C ARG A 98 12.27 2.24 -13.67
N GLU A 99 11.64 2.15 -14.83
CA GLU A 99 10.22 2.31 -15.03
C GLU A 99 9.58 1.16 -15.82
N THR A 100 10.31 0.16 -16.33
CA THR A 100 9.71 -0.80 -17.29
C THR A 100 9.27 -2.13 -16.71
N THR A 101 9.80 -2.59 -15.57
CA THR A 101 9.31 -3.85 -14.97
C THR A 101 8.27 -3.57 -13.90
N VAL A 102 8.64 -3.00 -12.75
CA VAL A 102 7.71 -2.78 -11.63
C VAL A 102 6.52 -1.90 -12.04
N ARG A 103 6.76 -0.75 -12.67
CA ARG A 103 5.68 0.16 -13.09
C ARG A 103 4.82 -0.41 -14.23
N ARG A 104 5.38 -1.15 -15.18
CA ARG A 104 4.60 -1.85 -16.22
C ARG A 104 3.77 -2.98 -15.63
N THR A 105 4.39 -3.79 -14.79
CA THR A 105 3.75 -4.90 -14.08
C THR A 105 2.61 -4.40 -13.18
N LEU A 106 2.79 -3.27 -12.49
CA LEU A 106 1.73 -2.64 -11.69
C LEU A 106 0.66 -1.94 -12.54
N ARG A 107 1.03 -1.30 -13.66
CA ARG A 107 0.06 -0.74 -14.62
C ARG A 107 -0.83 -1.84 -15.21
N ASN A 108 -0.26 -3.02 -15.42
CA ASN A 108 -0.94 -4.20 -15.93
C ASN A 108 -1.56 -5.06 -14.83
N ALA A 109 -1.49 -4.66 -13.54
CA ALA A 109 -2.19 -5.36 -12.46
C ALA A 109 -3.72 -5.27 -12.58
N ASN A 110 -4.23 -4.37 -13.43
CA ASN A 110 -5.64 -4.34 -13.86
C ASN A 110 -5.86 -5.03 -15.22
N GLY A 111 -4.86 -5.71 -15.76
CA GLY A 111 -4.90 -6.41 -17.04
C GLY A 111 -5.43 -7.84 -16.91
N THR A 112 -4.82 -8.74 -17.68
CA THR A 112 -5.19 -10.17 -17.72
C THR A 112 -4.90 -10.89 -16.41
N GLU A 113 -5.54 -12.05 -16.19
CA GLU A 113 -5.30 -12.89 -15.00
C GLU A 113 -3.81 -13.24 -14.85
N ASN A 114 -3.16 -13.64 -15.96
CA ASN A 114 -1.73 -13.92 -16.00
C ASN A 114 -0.88 -12.72 -15.58
N GLU A 115 -1.25 -11.50 -15.95
CA GLU A 115 -0.54 -10.29 -15.53
C GLU A 115 -0.72 -10.01 -14.04
N LYS A 116 -1.90 -10.26 -13.47
CA LYS A 116 -2.14 -10.17 -12.02
C LYS A 116 -1.27 -11.14 -11.24
N HIS A 117 -1.21 -12.40 -11.69
CA HIS A 117 -0.34 -13.41 -11.08
C HIS A 117 1.12 -12.99 -11.13
N ARG A 118 1.62 -12.59 -12.30
CA ARG A 118 3.00 -12.12 -12.46
C ARG A 118 3.31 -10.91 -11.58
N ALA A 119 2.36 -9.98 -11.47
CA ALA A 119 2.50 -8.82 -10.60
C ALA A 119 2.61 -9.21 -9.13
N LEU A 120 1.68 -10.03 -8.66
CA LEU A 120 1.70 -10.47 -7.28
C LEU A 120 2.94 -11.29 -6.93
N GLU A 121 3.37 -12.21 -7.79
CA GLU A 121 4.57 -13.01 -7.57
C GLU A 121 5.84 -12.15 -7.55
N LEU A 122 5.92 -11.11 -8.39
CA LEU A 122 7.01 -10.13 -8.32
C LEU A 122 7.01 -9.41 -6.97
N LEU A 123 5.85 -8.93 -6.51
CA LEU A 123 5.71 -8.22 -5.24
C LEU A 123 6.07 -9.12 -4.05
N LYS A 124 5.60 -10.38 -4.05
CA LYS A 124 5.94 -11.38 -3.03
C LYS A 124 7.45 -11.61 -3.00
N ARG A 125 8.08 -11.87 -4.16
CA ARG A 125 9.52 -12.12 -4.27
C ARG A 125 10.34 -10.96 -3.70
N VAL A 126 10.07 -9.75 -4.16
CA VAL A 126 10.81 -8.54 -3.70
C VAL A 126 10.57 -8.29 -2.20
N SER A 127 9.38 -8.59 -1.68
CA SER A 127 9.07 -8.46 -0.25
C SER A 127 9.78 -9.50 0.61
N THR A 128 10.11 -10.67 0.05
CA THR A 128 10.74 -11.77 0.77
C THR A 128 12.25 -11.79 0.70
N ASP A 129 12.87 -11.01 -0.18
CA ASP A 129 14.32 -10.95 -0.23
C ASP A 129 14.84 -10.21 1.02
N SER A 130 15.58 -10.94 1.86
CA SER A 130 16.12 -10.41 3.11
C SER A 130 17.20 -9.38 2.80
N THR A 131 16.88 -8.12 3.01
CA THR A 131 17.82 -6.99 2.96
C THR A 131 18.25 -6.63 4.38
N GLU A 132 18.59 -7.65 5.19
CA GLU A 132 19.04 -7.50 6.58
C GLU A 132 20.24 -6.55 6.72
N ALA A 133 21.08 -6.46 5.68
CA ALA A 133 22.27 -5.62 5.65
C ALA A 133 21.96 -4.11 5.56
N TRP A 134 20.75 -3.69 5.17
CA TRP A 134 20.46 -2.29 4.87
C TRP A 134 19.09 -1.83 5.37
N LYS A 135 18.99 -1.60 6.67
CA LYS A 135 18.00 -0.65 7.20
C LYS A 135 18.40 0.75 6.72
N PRO A 136 17.48 1.59 6.22
CA PRO A 136 17.82 2.96 5.84
C PRO A 136 18.53 3.67 7.01
N PHE A 137 19.78 4.10 6.81
CA PHE A 137 20.70 4.61 7.84
C PHE A 137 20.11 5.71 8.74
N TRP A 138 19.06 6.41 8.29
CA TRP A 138 18.38 7.49 8.99
C TRP A 138 17.20 7.03 9.88
N TYR A 139 16.96 5.72 10.02
CA TYR A 139 15.88 5.12 10.82
C TYR A 139 16.40 4.41 12.08
N GLY A 140 17.33 5.04 12.79
CA GLY A 140 17.42 4.81 14.22
C GLY A 140 16.06 5.15 14.84
N VAL A 141 15.39 4.16 15.44
CA VAL A 141 14.12 4.33 16.16
C VAL A 141 14.16 5.52 17.13
N GLU A 142 15.36 5.83 17.64
CA GLU A 142 15.66 6.85 18.63
C GLU A 142 15.82 8.27 18.06
N SER A 143 16.17 8.44 16.78
CA SER A 143 16.47 9.76 16.21
C SER A 143 15.25 10.50 15.68
N PHE A 144 14.11 9.80 15.57
CA PHE A 144 12.86 10.39 15.12
C PHE A 144 11.93 10.67 16.30
N LYS A 145 12.02 11.89 16.82
CA LYS A 145 10.87 12.51 17.46
C LYS A 145 9.96 13.01 16.33
N PRO A 146 8.70 12.57 16.23
CA PRO A 146 7.71 13.37 15.50
C PRO A 146 7.84 14.82 15.98
N CYS A 147 7.36 15.82 15.23
CA CYS A 147 6.94 17.05 15.91
C CYS A 147 5.76 16.66 16.81
N GLU A 148 6.04 15.98 17.91
CA GLU A 148 5.12 15.47 18.90
C GLU A 148 4.30 16.63 19.44
N GLN A 149 4.92 17.82 19.50
CA GLN A 149 4.28 19.11 19.72
C GLN A 149 3.24 19.46 18.65
N LEU A 150 3.57 19.43 17.35
CA LEU A 150 2.60 19.74 16.27
C LEU A 150 1.43 18.75 16.26
N LEU A 151 1.69 17.48 16.55
CA LEU A 151 0.66 16.44 16.64
C LEU A 151 -0.17 16.54 17.91
N ARG A 152 0.45 16.81 19.07
CA ARG A 152 -0.28 17.15 20.30
C ARG A 152 -1.13 18.38 20.08
N GLU A 153 -0.63 19.44 19.46
CA GLU A 153 -1.41 20.64 19.13
C GLU A 153 -2.62 20.33 18.21
N LEU A 154 -2.47 19.40 17.26
CA LEU A 154 -3.55 18.93 16.38
C LEU A 154 -4.52 17.95 17.08
N LEU A 155 -4.08 17.20 18.09
CA LEU A 155 -4.87 16.17 18.77
C LEU A 155 -5.49 16.64 20.10
N GLU A 156 -4.87 17.61 20.78
CA GLU A 156 -5.21 18.09 22.13
C GLU A 156 -6.21 19.25 22.14
N ASN A 157 -6.83 19.59 21.00
CA ASN A 157 -7.98 20.50 20.95
C ASN A 157 -9.27 19.83 20.43
N PRO A 158 -9.94 18.99 21.25
CA PRO A 158 -11.13 18.22 20.87
C PRO A 158 -12.45 18.95 21.18
N LYS A 159 -12.40 20.17 21.74
CA LYS A 159 -13.59 20.85 22.26
C LYS A 159 -14.30 21.67 21.19
N SER A 160 -14.95 21.00 20.23
CA SER A 160 -16.13 21.51 19.48
C SER A 160 -16.49 20.53 18.35
N CYS A 161 -17.41 19.60 18.60
CA CYS A 161 -18.34 19.01 17.64
C CYS A 161 -17.92 18.70 16.17
N CYS A 162 -17.79 17.39 15.89
CA CYS A 162 -18.45 16.67 14.79
C CYS A 162 -17.90 16.77 13.35
N ASN A 163 -16.79 16.06 13.07
CA ASN A 163 -16.78 15.02 12.02
C ASN A 163 -15.71 13.95 12.33
N THR A 164 -16.14 12.81 12.90
CA THR A 164 -15.28 11.73 13.42
C THR A 164 -14.34 11.11 12.37
N ASP A 165 -14.68 11.20 11.09
CA ASP A 165 -13.96 10.47 10.05
C ASP A 165 -12.60 11.09 9.70
N SER A 166 -12.50 12.41 9.68
CA SER A 166 -11.22 13.11 9.43
C SER A 166 -10.24 12.92 10.60
N TYR A 167 -10.74 12.98 11.84
CA TYR A 167 -9.94 12.73 13.04
C TYR A 167 -9.45 11.27 13.09
N ARG A 168 -10.35 10.30 12.85
CA ARG A 168 -9.98 8.88 12.75
C ARG A 168 -8.95 8.64 11.65
N THR A 169 -9.06 9.33 10.52
CA THR A 169 -8.11 9.21 9.42
C THR A 169 -6.72 9.72 9.83
N LEU A 170 -6.61 10.90 10.45
CA LEU A 170 -5.32 11.41 10.92
C LEU A 170 -4.71 10.57 12.03
N SER A 171 -5.52 10.14 13.00
CA SER A 171 -5.08 9.22 14.06
C SER A 171 -4.57 7.91 13.46
N ALA A 172 -5.28 7.33 12.49
CA ALA A 172 -4.85 6.11 11.82
C ALA A 172 -3.60 6.31 10.95
N PHE A 173 -3.47 7.44 10.25
CA PHE A 173 -2.24 7.81 9.54
C PHE A 173 -1.08 7.93 10.51
N TYR A 174 -1.29 8.63 11.63
CA TYR A 174 -0.29 8.75 12.67
C TYR A 174 0.08 7.39 13.23
N GLU A 175 -0.88 6.55 13.61
CA GLU A 175 -0.63 5.20 14.13
C GLU A 175 0.15 4.32 13.15
N LEU A 176 -0.22 4.34 11.87
CA LEU A 176 0.42 3.49 10.86
C LEU A 176 1.79 4.00 10.40
N VAL A 177 1.98 5.31 10.35
CA VAL A 177 3.18 5.94 9.76
C VAL A 177 4.17 6.39 10.84
N PHE A 178 3.69 6.71 12.04
CA PHE A 178 4.47 7.40 13.06
C PHE A 178 4.38 6.80 14.46
N ALA A 179 3.23 6.25 14.88
CA ALA A 179 3.08 5.69 16.21
C ALA A 179 3.58 4.25 16.30
N TYR A 180 4.03 3.91 17.50
CA TYR A 180 4.62 2.62 17.85
C TYR A 180 3.55 1.63 18.37
N THR A 181 2.31 1.74 17.92
CA THR A 181 1.14 1.11 18.59
C THR A 181 0.59 -0.16 17.93
N GLU A 182 1.06 -0.58 16.74
CA GLU A 182 0.61 -1.86 16.16
C GLU A 182 1.12 -3.06 16.99
N GLN A 183 0.27 -4.03 17.31
CA GLN A 183 0.69 -5.22 18.08
C GLN A 183 1.60 -6.20 17.30
N ASP A 184 1.72 -6.03 15.98
CA ASP A 184 2.46 -6.93 15.08
C ASP A 184 3.97 -6.56 15.06
N VAL A 185 4.72 -7.13 16.00
CA VAL A 185 6.17 -6.87 16.15
C VAL A 185 6.95 -7.32 14.91
N ASP A 186 6.61 -8.50 14.36
CA ASP A 186 7.30 -9.11 13.22
C ASP A 186 7.23 -8.22 11.96
N PHE A 187 6.06 -7.65 11.68
CA PHE A 187 5.91 -6.71 10.57
C PHE A 187 6.74 -5.44 10.77
N ARG A 188 6.74 -4.86 11.98
CA ARG A 188 7.43 -3.59 12.26
C ARG A 188 8.96 -3.68 12.16
N VAL A 189 9.52 -4.83 12.51
CA VAL A 189 10.97 -5.05 12.37
C VAL A 189 11.36 -5.45 10.95
N SER A 190 10.38 -5.72 10.08
CA SER A 190 10.65 -6.13 8.70
C SER A 190 11.22 -4.99 7.85
N THR A 191 12.10 -5.35 6.92
CA THR A 191 12.67 -4.39 5.98
C THR A 191 11.59 -3.79 5.07
N LEU A 192 10.58 -4.58 4.69
CA LEU A 192 9.44 -4.09 3.89
C LEU A 192 8.71 -2.93 4.58
N PHE A 193 8.43 -3.04 5.88
CA PHE A 193 7.82 -1.95 6.64
C PHE A 193 8.72 -0.71 6.69
N ALA A 194 10.01 -0.88 6.96
CA ALA A 194 10.96 0.24 7.03
C ALA A 194 11.00 1.04 5.72
N TRP A 195 11.07 0.36 4.57
CA TRP A 195 11.04 1.00 3.27
C TRP A 195 9.68 1.61 2.93
N ALA A 196 8.58 0.91 3.20
CA ALA A 196 7.24 1.44 2.95
C ALA A 196 6.99 2.73 3.75
N ARG A 197 7.38 2.74 5.03
CA ARG A 197 7.33 3.91 5.89
C ARG A 197 8.18 5.05 5.35
N PHE A 198 9.40 4.78 4.89
CA PHE A 198 10.24 5.80 4.24
C PHE A 198 9.56 6.42 3.02
N VAL A 199 8.95 5.60 2.15
CA VAL A 199 8.26 6.09 0.96
C VAL A 199 7.06 6.96 1.33
N VAL A 200 6.22 6.50 2.26
CA VAL A 200 5.04 7.26 2.72
C VAL A 200 5.47 8.58 3.35
N ARG A 201 6.48 8.57 4.22
CA ARG A 201 7.01 9.78 4.85
C ARG A 201 7.59 10.75 3.83
N SER A 202 8.41 10.28 2.91
CA SER A 202 9.03 11.13 1.88
C SER A 202 7.96 11.76 0.99
N THR A 203 6.93 10.98 0.66
CA THR A 203 5.79 11.46 -0.13
C THR A 203 4.98 12.49 0.65
N PHE A 204 4.66 12.22 1.92
CA PHE A 204 3.99 13.20 2.79
C PHE A 204 4.80 14.49 2.94
N ASN A 205 6.10 14.40 3.23
CA ASN A 205 6.97 15.57 3.38
C ASN A 205 7.04 16.42 2.12
N HIS A 206 7.11 15.75 0.96
CA HIS A 206 7.16 16.38 -0.35
C HIS A 206 5.87 17.16 -0.68
N TRP A 207 4.70 16.56 -0.41
CA TRP A 207 3.40 17.15 -0.78
C TRP A 207 2.80 18.07 0.29
N TYR A 208 3.01 17.75 1.57
CA TYR A 208 2.30 18.35 2.70
C TYR A 208 3.23 18.84 3.81
N GLY A 209 4.52 18.48 3.78
CA GLY A 209 5.47 18.82 4.82
C GLY A 209 6.43 19.95 4.46
N PRO A 210 7.51 20.10 5.23
CA PRO A 210 8.48 21.19 5.09
C PRO A 210 9.18 21.25 3.72
N GLU A 211 9.26 20.12 3.01
CA GLU A 211 9.96 20.02 1.73
C GLU A 211 9.17 20.60 0.55
N ARG A 212 7.85 20.75 0.68
CA ARG A 212 6.98 21.37 -0.34
C ARG A 212 7.49 22.73 -0.81
N ARG A 213 8.02 23.54 0.12
CA ARG A 213 8.55 24.89 -0.16
C ARG A 213 9.74 24.91 -1.13
N LYS A 214 10.49 23.80 -1.23
CA LYS A 214 11.65 23.71 -2.14
C LYS A 214 11.23 23.46 -3.59
N PHE A 215 10.06 22.84 -3.83
CA PHE A 215 9.60 22.45 -5.17
C PHE A 215 8.88 23.57 -5.94
N GLN A 216 8.19 24.47 -5.23
CA GLN A 216 7.59 25.66 -5.86
C GLN A 216 8.64 26.62 -6.43
N LYS A 217 9.89 26.58 -5.94
CA LYS A 217 10.97 27.43 -6.48
C LYS A 217 11.55 26.94 -7.81
N SER A 218 11.33 25.68 -8.20
CA SER A 218 11.99 25.08 -9.38
C SER A 218 11.14 25.03 -10.65
N SER A 219 9.90 25.53 -10.63
CA SER A 219 9.02 25.53 -11.81
C SER A 219 8.38 26.91 -12.05
N ARG A 220 9.11 27.74 -12.82
CA ARG A 220 8.71 29.06 -13.34
C ARG A 220 8.46 30.13 -12.27
N ARG A 221 8.88 31.36 -12.58
CA ARG A 221 8.82 32.54 -11.71
C ARG A 221 7.45 32.69 -11.06
N ILE A 222 7.36 32.46 -9.75
CA ILE A 222 6.19 32.87 -8.96
C ILE A 222 6.26 34.40 -8.81
N PRO A 223 5.16 35.14 -9.06
CA PRO A 223 5.10 36.57 -8.82
C PRO A 223 5.49 36.88 -7.37
N THR A 224 6.43 37.79 -7.19
CA THR A 224 7.04 38.20 -5.90
C THR A 224 6.05 38.78 -4.88
N SER A 225 4.78 38.99 -5.26
CA SER A 225 3.74 39.59 -4.42
C SER A 225 2.89 38.59 -3.62
N VAL A 226 3.00 37.28 -3.86
CA VAL A 226 2.27 36.27 -3.07
C VAL A 226 3.26 35.48 -2.23
N ARG A 227 3.70 36.08 -1.11
CA ARG A 227 4.21 35.30 0.01
C ARG A 227 3.06 34.39 0.46
N GLN A 228 3.02 33.14 0.02
CA GLN A 228 2.14 32.14 0.62
C GLN A 228 2.48 32.11 2.11
N SER A 229 1.52 32.55 2.93
CA SER A 229 1.67 32.67 4.37
C SER A 229 2.09 31.34 4.98
N ASP A 230 2.79 31.37 6.12
CA ASP A 230 3.12 30.22 6.98
C ASP A 230 1.90 29.47 7.55
N LYS A 231 0.73 29.55 6.90
CA LYS A 231 -0.49 28.88 7.33
C LYS A 231 -0.29 27.35 7.28
N PRO A 232 -0.75 26.64 8.32
CA PRO A 232 -0.71 25.17 8.33
C PRO A 232 -1.59 24.61 7.21
N PHE A 233 -1.15 23.52 6.59
CA PHE A 233 -1.86 22.86 5.47
C PHE A 233 -3.18 22.22 5.87
N LEU A 234 -3.28 21.87 7.15
CA LEU A 234 -4.47 21.37 7.80
C LEU A 234 -4.68 22.26 9.02
N SER A 235 -5.82 22.92 9.08
CA SER A 235 -6.25 23.64 10.27
C SER A 235 -7.44 22.92 10.90
N ILE A 236 -7.70 23.23 12.16
CA ILE A 236 -8.92 22.77 12.84
C ILE A 236 -9.83 23.98 12.95
N HIS A 237 -11.02 23.89 12.34
CA HIS A 237 -12.06 24.91 12.45
C HIS A 237 -13.35 24.25 12.86
N GLY A 238 -13.90 24.67 14.00
CA GLY A 238 -15.11 24.06 14.57
C GLY A 238 -14.98 22.54 14.79
N GLY A 239 -13.78 22.07 15.18
CA GLY A 239 -13.43 20.65 15.37
C GLY A 239 -13.47 19.78 14.12
N ALA A 240 -13.77 20.35 12.95
CA ALA A 240 -13.47 19.72 11.68
C ALA A 240 -12.03 20.02 11.30
N LEU A 241 -11.35 19.00 10.79
CA LEU A 241 -10.07 19.20 10.15
C LEU A 241 -10.32 19.71 8.73
N ILE A 242 -9.91 20.95 8.48
CA ILE A 242 -10.13 21.64 7.22
C ILE A 242 -8.78 21.77 6.50
N PRO A 243 -8.62 21.17 5.31
CA PRO A 243 -7.47 21.49 4.49
C PRO A 243 -7.52 22.96 4.05
N SER A 244 -6.36 23.60 3.93
CA SER A 244 -6.31 24.90 3.26
C SER A 244 -6.87 24.79 1.83
N GLU A 245 -7.36 25.90 1.26
CA GLU A 245 -7.90 25.93 -0.12
C GLU A 245 -6.93 25.30 -1.14
N ASP A 246 -5.63 25.49 -0.94
CA ASP A 246 -4.56 24.94 -1.76
C ASP A 246 -4.29 23.42 -1.53
N CYS A 247 -5.08 22.76 -0.68
CA CYS A 247 -4.86 21.41 -0.17
C CYS A 247 -6.14 20.57 -0.03
N SER A 248 -7.22 20.89 -0.75
CA SER A 248 -8.51 20.19 -0.66
C SER A 248 -8.39 18.66 -0.65
N ASP A 249 -7.43 18.12 -1.41
CA ASP A 249 -7.24 16.68 -1.62
C ASP A 249 -6.32 16.02 -0.57
N ALA A 250 -5.84 16.77 0.43
CA ALA A 250 -4.87 16.27 1.41
C ALA A 250 -5.42 15.10 2.23
N LEU A 251 -6.70 15.17 2.64
CA LEU A 251 -7.34 14.09 3.41
C LEU A 251 -7.49 12.81 2.59
N ASP A 252 -7.82 12.92 1.30
CA ASP A 252 -7.92 11.76 0.42
C ASP A 252 -6.56 11.11 0.17
N SER A 253 -5.52 11.91 -0.02
CA SER A 253 -4.15 11.43 -0.09
C SER A 253 -3.70 10.72 1.18
N LEU A 254 -4.08 11.21 2.37
CA LEU A 254 -3.81 10.54 3.64
C LEU A 254 -4.52 9.19 3.74
N ARG A 255 -5.79 9.11 3.31
CA ARG A 255 -6.55 7.84 3.24
C ARG A 255 -5.88 6.84 2.28
N ASP A 256 -5.35 7.33 1.16
CA ASP A 256 -4.60 6.53 0.20
C ASP A 256 -3.28 6.02 0.79
N MET A 257 -2.54 6.85 1.52
CA MET A 257 -1.33 6.44 2.25
C MET A 257 -1.60 5.38 3.31
N ILE A 258 -2.68 5.54 4.09
CA ILE A 258 -3.15 4.53 5.06
C ILE A 258 -3.48 3.22 4.36
N SER A 259 -4.26 3.29 3.27
CA SER A 259 -4.68 2.12 2.51
C SER A 259 -3.46 1.39 1.93
N PHE A 260 -2.49 2.14 1.42
CA PHE A 260 -1.21 1.62 0.97
C PHE A 260 -0.47 0.85 2.08
N MET A 261 -0.32 1.44 3.28
CA MET A 261 0.34 0.76 4.41
C MET A 261 -0.38 -0.52 4.83
N LYS A 262 -1.72 -0.52 4.84
CA LYS A 262 -2.53 -1.72 5.11
C LYS A 262 -2.31 -2.81 4.06
N ALA A 263 -2.19 -2.44 2.78
CA ALA A 263 -1.88 -3.38 1.70
C ALA A 263 -0.47 -3.95 1.82
N VAL A 264 0.53 -3.13 2.19
CA VAL A 264 1.90 -3.58 2.48
C VAL A 264 1.91 -4.60 3.63
N LYS A 265 1.18 -4.34 4.72
CA LYS A 265 1.04 -5.29 5.83
C LYS A 265 0.38 -6.59 5.39
N SER A 266 -0.68 -6.49 4.60
CA SER A 266 -1.39 -7.67 4.07
C SER A 266 -0.49 -8.52 3.17
N LEU A 267 0.36 -7.88 2.36
CA LEU A 267 1.38 -8.56 1.56
C LEU A 267 2.43 -9.23 2.44
N TYR A 268 2.91 -8.54 3.49
CA TYR A 268 3.84 -9.13 4.45
C TYR A 268 3.25 -10.40 5.09
N THR A 269 2.01 -10.34 5.61
CA THR A 269 1.34 -11.49 6.22
C THR A 269 1.23 -12.65 5.24
N LEU A 270 0.88 -12.36 3.97
CA LEU A 270 0.81 -13.37 2.90
C LEU A 270 2.16 -14.07 2.69
N CYS A 271 3.24 -13.30 2.59
CA CYS A 271 4.61 -13.81 2.46
C CYS A 271 5.05 -14.64 3.69
N SER A 272 4.76 -14.15 4.89
CA SER A 272 5.12 -14.82 6.15
C SER A 272 4.39 -16.16 6.31
N GLN A 273 3.11 -16.24 5.94
CA GLN A 273 2.35 -17.49 5.94
C GLN A 273 2.93 -18.51 4.96
N GLN A 274 3.36 -18.08 3.77
CA GLN A 274 4.00 -18.96 2.79
C GLN A 274 5.34 -19.52 3.30
N ARG A 275 6.14 -18.69 3.99
CA ARG A 275 7.39 -19.15 4.62
C ARG A 275 7.14 -20.18 5.71
N LYS A 276 6.18 -19.92 6.62
CA LYS A 276 5.81 -20.87 7.70
C LYS A 276 5.39 -22.23 7.14
N ARG A 277 4.62 -22.26 6.05
CA ARG A 277 4.22 -23.52 5.39
C ARG A 277 5.39 -24.29 4.77
N LYS A 278 6.41 -23.61 4.25
CA LYS A 278 7.61 -24.26 3.68
C LYS A 278 8.50 -24.90 4.74
N LEU A 279 8.46 -24.42 5.99
CA LEU A 279 9.26 -24.95 7.10
C LEU A 279 8.60 -26.14 7.82
N GLN A 280 7.34 -26.46 7.49
CA GLN A 280 6.57 -27.55 8.11
C GLN A 280 6.56 -28.84 7.28
N ILE A 281 7.24 -28.82 6.12
CA ILE A 281 7.41 -29.97 5.21
C ILE A 281 8.88 -30.37 5.28
#